data_AF-A0A6J0UI53-F1
#
_entry.id   AF-A0A6J0UI53-F1
#
_cell.length_a   1.000
_cell.length_b   1.000
_cell.length_c   1.000
_cell.angle_alpha   90.00
_cell.angle_beta   90.00
_cell.angle_gamma   90.00
#
_symmetry.space_group_name_H-M   'P 1'
#
loop_
_entity.id
_entity.type
_entity.pdbx_description
1 polymer ?
#
loop_
_entity_poly.entity_id
_entity_poly.type
_entity_poly.pdbx_seq_one_letter_code
_entity_poly.pdbx_strand_id
1 'polypeptide(L)'
;MGRKSSKGKEKKQKRLEERAAMDAVCAKVEAANKLDDPLEAFPVFKKYDRNGLNVSIECKRVSNLDPAILDWAFELTKTNMQTLYEQSEWGWKDREKRDEMTDDRAWYLIALEDGALPVAFSHFRFDVECGDEVLYCYEVQLESKTRRKGLGKFLLQILQLVANSTQMKKVMLTVFKHNHGAYQFFREALQFEIDDTSPSMSGCCGDDCSYEILSRRTKFGESQHAHLGSHCGGCCH
;
A
#
# COMPACT_ATOMS: atom_id res chain seq x y z
N MET A 1 43.55 -30.48 -0.30
CA MET A 1 42.39 -30.80 0.57
C MET A 1 41.91 -29.52 1.25
N GLY A 2 40.59 -29.23 1.33
CA GLY A 2 40.04 -28.14 2.18
C GLY A 2 38.95 -27.23 1.57
N ARG A 3 39.17 -26.60 0.41
CA ARG A 3 38.34 -25.45 -0.05
C ARG A 3 36.95 -25.78 -0.60
N LYS A 4 36.72 -26.96 -1.20
CA LYS A 4 35.40 -27.32 -1.79
C LYS A 4 34.30 -27.59 -0.74
N SER A 5 34.67 -27.99 0.49
CA SER A 5 33.70 -28.30 1.56
C SER A 5 33.14 -27.04 2.25
N SER A 6 33.97 -26.00 2.44
CA SER A 6 33.56 -24.72 3.06
C SER A 6 32.52 -23.98 2.23
N LYS A 7 32.79 -23.82 0.92
CA LYS A 7 31.89 -23.10 -0.02
C LYS A 7 30.50 -23.74 -0.12
N GLY A 8 30.42 -25.07 -0.01
CA GLY A 8 29.15 -25.79 0.01
C GLY A 8 28.36 -25.59 1.31
N LYS A 9 29.05 -25.56 2.46
CA LYS A 9 28.44 -25.26 3.76
C LYS A 9 27.95 -23.82 3.84
N GLU A 10 28.75 -22.85 3.41
CA GLU A 10 28.38 -21.44 3.33
C GLU A 10 27.16 -21.22 2.42
N LYS A 11 27.14 -21.82 1.22
CA LYS A 11 25.98 -21.73 0.32
C LYS A 11 24.71 -22.35 0.92
N LYS A 12 24.84 -23.46 1.65
CA LYS A 12 23.70 -24.09 2.35
C LYS A 12 23.19 -23.22 3.50
N GLN A 13 24.10 -22.64 4.28
CA GLN A 13 23.78 -21.75 5.38
C GLN A 13 23.07 -20.48 4.88
N LYS A 14 23.60 -19.84 3.85
CA LYS A 14 22.97 -18.66 3.22
C LYS A 14 21.54 -18.94 2.76
N ARG A 15 21.29 -20.09 2.12
CA ARG A 15 19.93 -20.51 1.72
C ARG A 15 19.00 -20.73 2.90
N LEU A 16 19.51 -21.24 4.02
CA LEU A 16 18.73 -21.44 5.22
C LEU A 16 18.34 -20.10 5.86
N GLU A 17 19.28 -19.15 5.90
CA GLU A 17 19.04 -17.79 6.38
C GLU A 17 18.05 -17.02 5.50
N GLU A 18 18.19 -17.09 4.17
CA GLU A 18 17.25 -16.49 3.22
C GLU A 18 15.84 -17.06 3.40
N ARG A 19 15.72 -18.39 3.58
CA ARG A 19 14.43 -19.03 3.84
C ARG A 19 13.84 -18.59 5.18
N ALA A 20 14.64 -18.60 6.25
CA ALA A 20 14.17 -18.19 7.57
C ALA A 20 13.75 -16.71 7.59
N ALA A 21 14.47 -15.85 6.85
CA ALA A 21 14.09 -14.45 6.68
C ALA A 21 12.74 -14.33 5.96
N MET A 22 12.54 -15.07 4.85
CA MET A 22 11.25 -15.07 4.14
C MET A 22 10.11 -15.62 5.01
N ASP A 23 10.34 -16.69 5.75
CA ASP A 23 9.35 -17.26 6.67
C ASP A 23 8.94 -16.23 7.75
N ALA A 24 9.89 -15.42 8.25
CA ALA A 24 9.61 -14.34 9.19
C ALA A 24 8.80 -13.18 8.57
N VAL A 25 9.06 -12.84 7.30
CA VAL A 25 8.29 -11.85 6.53
C VAL A 25 6.84 -12.33 6.37
N CYS A 26 6.65 -13.56 5.89
CA CYS A 26 5.33 -14.17 5.75
C CYS A 26 4.57 -14.22 7.09
N ALA A 27 5.24 -14.59 8.18
CA ALA A 27 4.62 -14.67 9.51
C ALA A 27 4.05 -13.32 9.98
N LYS A 28 4.72 -12.20 9.68
CA LYS A 28 4.21 -10.86 10.02
C LYS A 28 2.97 -10.49 9.20
N VAL A 29 2.99 -10.75 7.89
CA VAL A 29 1.85 -10.50 7.00
C VAL A 29 0.65 -11.35 7.40
N GLU A 30 0.87 -12.64 7.71
CA GLU A 30 -0.17 -13.52 8.22
C GLU A 30 -0.73 -13.05 9.56
N ALA A 31 0.11 -12.59 10.49
CA ALA A 31 -0.32 -12.06 11.78
C ALA A 31 -1.20 -10.80 11.61
N ALA A 32 -0.80 -9.88 10.72
CA ALA A 32 -1.57 -8.70 10.39
C ALA A 32 -2.94 -9.07 9.77
N ASN A 33 -2.96 -10.08 8.90
CA ASN A 33 -4.17 -10.65 8.31
C ASN A 33 -4.97 -11.56 9.26
N LYS A 34 -4.58 -11.73 10.53
CA LYS A 34 -5.38 -12.42 11.55
C LYS A 34 -6.04 -11.47 12.53
N LEU A 35 -5.78 -10.16 12.42
CA LEU A 35 -6.47 -9.14 13.19
C LEU A 35 -7.95 -9.09 12.82
N ASP A 36 -8.80 -8.80 13.80
CA ASP A 36 -10.22 -8.52 13.57
C ASP A 36 -10.42 -7.07 13.12
N ASP A 37 -9.76 -6.12 13.80
CA ASP A 37 -9.78 -4.69 13.48
C ASP A 37 -8.38 -4.07 13.64
N PRO A 38 -7.65 -3.81 12.53
CA PRO A 38 -6.35 -3.14 12.55
C PRO A 38 -6.37 -1.73 13.17
N LEU A 39 -7.54 -1.10 13.30
CA LEU A 39 -7.72 0.23 13.87
C LEU A 39 -8.07 0.22 15.36
N GLU A 40 -8.23 -0.96 15.97
CA GLU A 40 -8.62 -1.10 17.38
C GLU A 40 -7.65 -0.39 18.33
N ALA A 41 -6.34 -0.47 18.06
CA ALA A 41 -5.30 0.18 18.86
C ALA A 41 -5.33 1.72 18.78
N PHE A 42 -6.13 2.30 17.90
CA PHE A 42 -6.13 3.74 17.58
C PHE A 42 -7.54 4.35 17.64
N PRO A 43 -8.26 4.27 18.77
CA PRO A 43 -9.65 4.72 18.85
C PRO A 43 -9.83 6.21 18.53
N VAL A 44 -8.83 7.05 18.82
CA VAL A 44 -8.84 8.48 18.49
C VAL A 44 -8.88 8.73 16.98
N PHE A 45 -8.38 7.79 16.18
CA PHE A 45 -8.37 7.88 14.72
C PHE A 45 -9.64 7.33 14.07
N LYS A 46 -10.59 6.79 14.86
CA LYS A 46 -11.92 6.36 14.39
C LYS A 46 -12.90 7.53 14.17
N LYS A 47 -12.45 8.78 14.35
CA LYS A 47 -13.24 9.98 14.07
C LYS A 47 -12.39 11.07 13.41
N TYR A 48 -12.98 11.78 12.47
CA TYR A 48 -12.41 12.99 11.85
C TYR A 48 -13.42 14.13 11.91
N ASP A 49 -13.10 15.17 12.69
CA ASP A 49 -13.97 16.33 12.94
C ASP A 49 -13.19 17.62 12.70
N ARG A 50 -13.00 17.99 11.42
CA ARG A 50 -12.17 19.14 10.99
C ARG A 50 -12.67 19.68 9.66
N ASN A 51 -12.46 20.98 9.42
CA ASN A 51 -12.69 21.65 8.14
C ASN A 51 -14.10 21.43 7.57
N GLY A 52 -15.11 21.43 8.44
CA GLY A 52 -16.51 21.21 8.07
C GLY A 52 -16.86 19.78 7.67
N LEU A 53 -16.05 18.79 8.09
CA LEU A 53 -16.40 17.38 8.05
C LEU A 53 -16.53 16.84 9.47
N ASN A 54 -17.48 15.95 9.67
CA ASN A 54 -17.63 15.13 10.87
C ASN A 54 -17.96 13.70 10.41
N VAL A 55 -16.95 12.85 10.40
CA VAL A 55 -17.07 11.47 9.92
C VAL A 55 -16.51 10.49 10.94
N SER A 56 -17.11 9.30 10.99
CA SER A 56 -16.55 8.14 11.67
C SER A 56 -15.72 7.31 10.70
N ILE A 57 -14.68 6.65 11.18
CA ILE A 57 -13.80 5.78 10.38
C ILE A 57 -13.92 4.35 10.90
N GLU A 58 -14.21 3.43 9.99
CA GLU A 58 -14.26 1.99 10.26
C GLU A 58 -13.17 1.27 9.44
N CYS A 59 -12.61 0.19 10.00
CA CYS A 59 -11.72 -0.71 9.28
C CYS A 59 -12.35 -2.11 9.24
N LYS A 60 -12.59 -2.65 8.05
CA LYS A 60 -13.27 -3.94 7.86
C LYS A 60 -12.62 -4.74 6.74
N ARG A 61 -12.73 -6.07 6.83
CA ARG A 61 -12.46 -6.97 5.71
C ARG A 61 -13.59 -6.88 4.70
N VAL A 62 -13.28 -7.12 3.43
CA VAL A 62 -14.29 -7.17 2.37
C VAL A 62 -15.42 -8.16 2.67
N SER A 63 -15.10 -9.30 3.30
CA SER A 63 -16.08 -10.31 3.71
C SER A 63 -17.08 -9.83 4.77
N ASN A 64 -16.75 -8.75 5.48
CA ASN A 64 -17.58 -8.15 6.53
C ASN A 64 -18.18 -6.79 6.10
N LEU A 65 -18.04 -6.42 4.83
CA LEU A 65 -18.66 -5.21 4.27
C LEU A 65 -20.08 -5.47 3.80
N ASP A 66 -20.92 -4.46 3.93
CA ASP A 66 -22.20 -4.42 3.22
C ASP A 66 -21.93 -4.40 1.71
N PRO A 67 -22.53 -5.31 0.91
CA PRO A 67 -22.41 -5.29 -0.54
C PRO A 67 -22.70 -3.92 -1.18
N ALA A 68 -23.63 -3.14 -0.61
CA ALA A 68 -23.95 -1.80 -1.10
C ALA A 68 -22.78 -0.81 -0.94
N ILE A 69 -21.98 -0.95 0.13
CA ILE A 69 -20.76 -0.15 0.33
C ILE A 69 -19.71 -0.55 -0.70
N LEU A 70 -19.57 -1.84 -0.99
CA LEU A 70 -18.59 -2.32 -1.98
C LEU A 70 -18.95 -1.85 -3.40
N ASP A 71 -20.23 -1.90 -3.76
CA ASP A 71 -20.71 -1.34 -5.03
C ASP A 71 -20.48 0.18 -5.10
N TRP A 72 -20.78 0.92 -4.02
CA TRP A 72 -20.48 2.35 -3.95
C TRP A 72 -18.97 2.62 -4.11
N ALA A 73 -18.11 1.85 -3.45
CA ALA A 73 -16.66 2.01 -3.52
C ALA A 73 -16.17 1.78 -4.95
N PHE A 74 -16.68 0.75 -5.64
CA PHE A 74 -16.37 0.48 -7.04
C PHE A 74 -16.83 1.62 -7.97
N GLU A 75 -18.08 2.07 -7.85
CA GLU A 75 -18.61 3.14 -8.70
C GLU A 75 -17.87 4.47 -8.46
N LEU A 76 -17.46 4.75 -7.22
CA LEU A 76 -16.63 5.91 -6.90
C LEU A 76 -15.23 5.80 -7.53
N THR A 77 -14.59 4.63 -7.45
CA THR A 77 -13.30 4.38 -8.14
C THR A 77 -13.46 4.57 -9.63
N LYS A 78 -14.49 3.98 -10.24
CA LYS A 78 -14.77 4.10 -11.67
C LYS A 78 -14.93 5.56 -12.07
N THR A 79 -15.79 6.30 -11.37
CA THR A 79 -16.04 7.73 -11.59
C THR A 79 -14.75 8.54 -11.54
N ASN A 80 -13.86 8.24 -10.58
CA ASN A 80 -12.64 9.03 -10.38
C ASN A 80 -11.48 8.62 -11.29
N MET A 81 -11.41 7.34 -11.67
CA MET A 81 -10.19 6.74 -12.20
C MET A 81 -10.33 6.20 -13.62
N GLN A 82 -11.54 5.91 -14.12
CA GLN A 82 -11.74 5.24 -15.42
C GLN A 82 -10.94 5.93 -16.54
N THR A 83 -11.10 7.24 -16.71
CA THR A 83 -10.37 7.99 -17.75
C THR A 83 -8.84 7.95 -17.56
N LEU A 84 -8.37 7.94 -16.31
CA LEU A 84 -6.93 7.88 -16.04
C LEU A 84 -6.36 6.51 -16.41
N TYR A 85 -7.09 5.43 -16.12
CA TYR A 85 -6.75 4.07 -16.54
C TYR A 85 -6.81 3.91 -18.07
N GLU A 86 -7.83 4.45 -18.74
CA GLU A 86 -7.95 4.43 -20.21
C GLU A 86 -6.81 5.17 -20.91
N GLN A 87 -6.19 6.15 -20.26
CA GLN A 87 -5.00 6.88 -20.74
C GLN A 87 -3.67 6.19 -20.39
N SER A 88 -3.71 5.11 -19.61
CA SER A 88 -2.54 4.34 -19.19
C SER A 88 -2.32 3.11 -20.07
N GLU A 89 -1.22 2.39 -19.85
CA GLU A 89 -0.98 1.11 -20.55
C GLU A 89 -1.94 -0.02 -20.13
N TRP A 90 -2.69 0.16 -19.02
CA TRP A 90 -3.53 -0.90 -18.45
C TRP A 90 -4.97 -0.89 -19.00
N GLY A 91 -5.46 0.28 -19.43
CA GLY A 91 -6.88 0.48 -19.73
C GLY A 91 -7.79 0.32 -18.51
N TRP A 92 -9.08 0.61 -18.66
CA TRP A 92 -10.08 0.36 -17.63
C TRP A 92 -10.88 -0.91 -17.94
N LYS A 93 -11.02 -1.79 -16.95
CA LYS A 93 -11.74 -3.06 -17.09
C LYS A 93 -12.58 -3.32 -15.83
N ASP A 94 -13.89 -3.10 -15.95
CA ASP A 94 -14.85 -3.24 -14.85
C ASP A 94 -14.68 -4.56 -14.09
N ARG A 95 -14.60 -5.68 -14.81
CA ARG A 95 -14.50 -7.01 -14.18
C ARG A 95 -13.20 -7.19 -13.40
N GLU A 96 -12.05 -6.88 -14.00
CA GLU A 96 -10.75 -7.04 -13.32
C GLU A 96 -10.66 -6.14 -12.09
N LYS A 97 -11.18 -4.91 -12.17
CA LYS A 97 -11.19 -4.00 -11.03
C LYS A 97 -12.18 -4.45 -9.94
N ARG A 98 -13.35 -5.00 -10.29
CA ARG A 98 -14.26 -5.62 -9.31
C ARG A 98 -13.61 -6.82 -8.64
N ASP A 99 -12.99 -7.72 -9.40
CA ASP A 99 -12.29 -8.90 -8.88
C ASP A 99 -11.13 -8.49 -7.92
N GLU A 100 -10.40 -7.41 -8.25
CA GLU A 100 -9.38 -6.84 -7.36
C GLU A 100 -9.98 -6.30 -6.05
N MET A 101 -11.10 -5.58 -6.14
CA MET A 101 -11.77 -4.96 -4.99
C MET A 101 -12.52 -5.98 -4.11
N THR A 102 -12.84 -7.17 -4.63
CA THR A 102 -13.57 -8.24 -3.94
C THR A 102 -12.69 -9.40 -3.45
N ASP A 103 -11.37 -9.36 -3.69
CA ASP A 103 -10.43 -10.39 -3.20
C ASP A 103 -10.52 -10.54 -1.67
N ASP A 104 -10.55 -11.78 -1.19
CA ASP A 104 -10.71 -12.10 0.24
C ASP A 104 -9.65 -11.48 1.18
N ARG A 105 -8.50 -11.05 0.62
CA ARG A 105 -7.43 -10.37 1.37
C ARG A 105 -7.67 -8.87 1.52
N ALA A 106 -8.68 -8.30 0.86
CA ALA A 106 -8.94 -6.87 0.83
C ALA A 106 -9.44 -6.36 2.19
N TRP A 107 -8.77 -5.31 2.66
CA TRP A 107 -9.17 -4.49 3.79
C TRP A 107 -9.65 -3.12 3.31
N TYR A 108 -10.62 -2.57 4.03
CA TYR A 108 -11.22 -1.28 3.73
C TYR A 108 -11.20 -0.39 4.96
N LEU A 109 -10.61 0.80 4.83
CA LEU A 109 -10.96 1.95 5.67
C LEU A 109 -12.13 2.67 5.03
N ILE A 110 -13.20 2.92 5.77
CA ILE A 110 -14.39 3.64 5.25
C ILE A 110 -14.68 4.83 6.16
N ALA A 111 -14.86 6.00 5.55
CA ALA A 111 -15.32 7.19 6.24
C ALA A 111 -16.83 7.36 6.03
N LEU A 112 -17.58 7.36 7.14
CA LEU A 112 -19.04 7.48 7.17
C LEU A 112 -19.45 8.84 7.75
N GLU A 113 -20.14 9.66 6.96
CA GLU A 113 -20.85 10.86 7.39
C GLU A 113 -22.16 10.47 8.08
N ASP A 114 -22.46 11.11 9.21
CA ASP A 114 -23.61 10.81 10.08
C ASP A 114 -23.72 9.32 10.49
N GLY A 115 -22.60 8.60 10.47
CA GLY A 115 -22.51 7.18 10.85
C GLY A 115 -23.08 6.19 9.82
N ALA A 116 -23.54 6.64 8.66
CA ALA A 116 -24.18 5.76 7.67
C ALA A 116 -23.80 6.06 6.22
N LEU A 117 -23.56 7.32 5.85
CA LEU A 117 -23.32 7.69 4.45
C LEU A 117 -21.83 7.55 4.13
N PRO A 118 -21.40 6.60 3.27
CA PRO A 118 -20.00 6.52 2.88
C PRO A 118 -19.60 7.72 2.03
N VAL A 119 -18.46 8.35 2.38
CA VAL A 119 -17.96 9.56 1.71
C VAL A 119 -16.49 9.49 1.31
N ALA A 120 -15.76 8.49 1.80
CA ALA A 120 -14.41 8.18 1.38
C ALA A 120 -14.06 6.74 1.77
N PHE A 121 -13.12 6.13 1.06
CA PHE A 121 -12.55 4.86 1.48
C PHE A 121 -11.09 4.73 1.08
N SER A 122 -10.40 3.76 1.66
CA SER A 122 -9.18 3.19 1.11
C SER A 122 -9.25 1.67 1.12
N HIS A 123 -8.96 1.05 -0.03
CA HIS A 123 -8.75 -0.39 -0.17
C HIS A 123 -7.25 -0.66 -0.05
N PHE A 124 -6.88 -1.54 0.87
CA PHE A 124 -5.49 -1.92 1.10
C PHE A 124 -5.35 -3.41 1.43
N ARG A 125 -4.12 -3.92 1.38
CA ARG A 125 -3.77 -5.27 1.81
C ARG A 125 -2.46 -5.26 2.61
N PHE A 126 -2.31 -6.24 3.49
CA PHE A 126 -0.98 -6.65 3.96
C PHE A 126 -0.48 -7.73 3.02
N ASP A 127 0.68 -7.52 2.39
CA ASP A 127 1.25 -8.47 1.43
C ASP A 127 2.78 -8.47 1.49
N VAL A 128 3.39 -9.38 0.73
CA VAL A 128 4.83 -9.46 0.53
C VAL A 128 5.17 -8.90 -0.85
N GLU A 129 5.82 -7.73 -0.89
CA GLU A 129 6.23 -7.07 -2.12
C GLU A 129 7.75 -7.04 -2.23
N CYS A 130 8.29 -7.66 -3.28
CA CYS A 130 9.74 -7.81 -3.51
C CYS A 130 10.53 -8.32 -2.28
N GLY A 131 9.91 -9.17 -1.46
CA GLY A 131 10.51 -9.76 -0.26
C GLY A 131 10.36 -8.95 1.02
N ASP A 132 9.67 -7.82 0.98
CA ASP A 132 9.33 -7.00 2.14
C ASP A 132 7.87 -7.19 2.55
N GLU A 133 7.62 -7.23 3.86
CA GLU A 133 6.29 -7.12 4.44
C GLU A 133 5.78 -5.67 4.32
N VAL A 134 4.67 -5.46 3.61
CA VAL A 134 4.16 -4.12 3.28
C VAL A 134 2.67 -3.99 3.54
N LEU A 135 2.22 -2.74 3.73
CA LEU A 135 0.82 -2.36 3.56
C LEU A 135 0.68 -1.70 2.19
N TYR A 136 0.03 -2.37 1.25
CA TYR A 136 -0.21 -1.85 -0.10
C TYR A 136 -1.58 -1.19 -0.18
N CYS A 137 -1.61 0.12 -0.43
CA CYS A 137 -2.82 0.91 -0.68
C CYS A 137 -3.15 0.85 -2.17
N TYR A 138 -4.16 0.05 -2.52
CA TYR A 138 -4.64 -0.10 -3.90
C TYR A 138 -5.45 1.13 -4.33
N GLU A 139 -6.37 1.57 -3.47
CA GLU A 139 -7.23 2.71 -3.76
C GLU A 139 -7.34 3.63 -2.55
N VAL A 140 -7.43 4.93 -2.80
CA VAL A 140 -7.89 5.93 -1.84
C VAL A 140 -8.80 6.90 -2.57
N GLN A 141 -10.09 6.82 -2.31
CA GLN A 141 -11.10 7.53 -3.09
C GLN A 141 -11.99 8.35 -2.15
N LEU A 142 -12.24 9.59 -2.56
CA LEU A 142 -13.07 10.53 -1.81
C LEU A 142 -14.17 11.07 -2.72
N GLU A 143 -15.37 11.16 -2.17
CA GLU A 143 -16.45 11.95 -2.77
C GLU A 143 -16.00 13.39 -3.00
N SER A 144 -16.40 13.99 -4.11
CA SER A 144 -15.95 15.34 -4.48
C SER A 144 -16.19 16.38 -3.37
N LYS A 145 -17.35 16.29 -2.67
CA LYS A 145 -17.75 17.17 -1.57
C LYS A 145 -16.85 17.12 -0.32
N THR A 146 -16.04 16.06 -0.16
CA THR A 146 -15.16 15.86 1.01
C THR A 146 -13.68 16.10 0.70
N ARG A 147 -13.32 16.33 -0.58
CA ARG A 147 -11.94 16.61 -1.00
C ARG A 147 -11.44 17.95 -0.48
N ARG A 148 -10.10 18.08 -0.42
CA ARG A 148 -9.38 19.30 0.02
C ARG A 148 -9.69 19.76 1.45
N LYS A 149 -10.37 18.93 2.24
CA LYS A 149 -10.65 19.18 3.66
C LYS A 149 -9.72 18.43 4.60
N GLY A 150 -8.73 17.70 4.07
CA GLY A 150 -7.72 16.97 4.86
C GLY A 150 -8.04 15.49 5.14
N LEU A 151 -9.24 15.02 4.80
CA LEU A 151 -9.67 13.64 5.02
C LEU A 151 -8.76 12.61 4.31
N GLY A 152 -8.37 12.86 3.05
CA GLY A 152 -7.49 11.93 2.33
C GLY A 152 -6.12 11.78 3.00
N LYS A 153 -5.54 12.90 3.48
CA LYS A 153 -4.29 12.87 4.27
C LYS A 153 -4.48 12.04 5.53
N PHE A 154 -5.61 12.20 6.20
CA PHE A 154 -5.93 11.48 7.43
C PHE A 154 -6.05 9.96 7.21
N LEU A 155 -6.72 9.51 6.15
CA LEU A 155 -6.80 8.08 5.80
C LEU A 155 -5.41 7.46 5.58
N LEU A 156 -4.53 8.14 4.82
CA LEU A 156 -3.17 7.66 4.59
C LEU A 156 -2.31 7.67 5.86
N GLN A 157 -2.57 8.61 6.79
CA GLN A 157 -1.92 8.60 8.10
C GLN A 157 -2.37 7.41 8.94
N ILE A 158 -3.64 7.01 8.85
CA ILE A 158 -4.13 5.79 9.49
C ILE A 158 -3.40 4.57 8.91
N LEU A 159 -3.27 4.45 7.59
CA LEU A 159 -2.51 3.33 6.99
C LEU A 159 -1.05 3.29 7.49
N GLN A 160 -0.39 4.44 7.65
CA GLN A 160 0.96 4.49 8.23
C GLN A 160 0.98 4.04 9.70
N LEU A 161 -0.02 4.39 10.51
CA LEU A 161 -0.13 3.93 11.89
C LEU A 161 -0.36 2.42 11.96
N VAL A 162 -1.28 1.91 11.14
CA VAL A 162 -1.58 0.47 11.03
C VAL A 162 -0.32 -0.29 10.61
N ALA A 163 0.36 0.14 9.54
CA ALA A 163 1.62 -0.45 9.09
C ALA A 163 2.70 -0.46 10.19
N ASN A 164 2.80 0.61 11.00
CA ASN A 164 3.70 0.62 12.15
C ASN A 164 3.28 -0.37 13.24
N SER A 165 1.99 -0.47 13.57
CA SER A 165 1.52 -1.40 14.61
C SER A 165 1.71 -2.87 14.22
N THR A 166 1.57 -3.18 12.92
CA THR A 166 1.74 -4.52 12.37
C THR A 166 3.18 -4.81 11.91
N GLN A 167 4.09 -3.87 12.15
CA GLN A 167 5.52 -4.00 11.84
C GLN A 167 5.83 -4.22 10.35
N MET A 168 4.96 -3.72 9.47
CA MET A 168 5.24 -3.64 8.03
C MET A 168 6.38 -2.65 7.81
N LYS A 169 7.24 -2.91 6.82
CA LYS A 169 8.40 -2.06 6.54
C LYS A 169 8.03 -0.75 5.85
N LYS A 170 6.99 -0.76 5.03
CA LYS A 170 6.55 0.40 4.25
C LYS A 170 5.07 0.35 3.93
N VAL A 171 4.49 1.53 3.74
CA VAL A 171 3.23 1.71 3.01
C VAL A 171 3.58 1.95 1.55
N MET A 172 2.96 1.21 0.64
CA MET A 172 3.18 1.32 -0.81
C MET A 172 1.89 1.67 -1.54
N LEU A 173 2.02 2.31 -2.70
CA LEU A 173 0.92 2.56 -3.63
C LEU A 173 1.47 2.81 -5.04
N THR A 174 0.60 2.71 -6.04
CA THR A 174 0.89 3.14 -7.40
C THR A 174 0.08 4.39 -7.74
N VAL A 175 0.72 5.35 -8.41
CA VAL A 175 0.06 6.57 -8.89
C VAL A 175 0.37 6.81 -10.35
N PHE A 176 -0.63 7.19 -11.13
CA PHE A 176 -0.44 7.66 -12.49
C PHE A 176 0.26 9.01 -12.52
N LYS A 177 1.31 9.16 -13.33
CA LYS A 177 2.07 10.42 -13.48
C LYS A 177 1.18 11.55 -14.01
N HIS A 178 0.22 11.25 -14.89
CA HIS A 178 -0.75 12.23 -15.40
C HIS A 178 -1.84 12.62 -14.39
N ASN A 179 -1.97 11.91 -13.26
CA ASN A 179 -2.82 12.32 -12.14
C ASN A 179 -2.06 13.29 -11.22
N HIS A 180 -1.75 14.48 -11.75
CA HIS A 180 -0.92 15.50 -11.10
C HIS A 180 -1.37 15.84 -9.67
N GLY A 181 -2.69 15.92 -9.44
CA GLY A 181 -3.25 16.23 -8.11
C GLY A 181 -2.95 15.14 -7.08
N ALA A 182 -3.10 13.86 -7.45
CA ALA A 182 -2.74 12.75 -6.57
C ALA A 182 -1.21 12.62 -6.43
N TYR A 183 -0.48 12.82 -7.52
CA TYR A 183 0.98 12.75 -7.53
C TYR A 183 1.61 13.77 -6.55
N GLN A 184 1.22 15.04 -6.65
CA GLN A 184 1.64 16.08 -5.70
C GLN A 184 1.17 15.79 -4.28
N PHE A 185 -0.05 15.27 -4.11
CA PHE A 185 -0.57 14.89 -2.81
C PHE A 185 0.31 13.82 -2.12
N PHE A 186 0.73 12.78 -2.84
CA PHE A 186 1.59 11.75 -2.27
C PHE A 186 3.04 12.24 -2.09
N ARG A 187 3.65 12.81 -3.13
CA ARG A 187 5.07 13.22 -3.12
C ARG A 187 5.33 14.41 -2.20
N GLU A 188 4.50 15.45 -2.26
CA GLU A 188 4.77 16.70 -1.55
C GLU A 188 4.01 16.78 -0.22
N ALA A 189 2.72 16.47 -0.18
CA ALA A 189 1.93 16.68 1.04
C ALA A 189 2.09 15.54 2.08
N LEU A 190 2.42 14.33 1.61
CA LEU A 190 2.61 13.13 2.43
C LEU A 190 4.07 12.63 2.47
N GLN A 191 4.96 13.20 1.64
CA GLN A 191 6.38 12.85 1.58
C GLN A 191 6.60 11.35 1.29
N PHE A 192 5.84 10.81 0.34
CA PHE A 192 6.17 9.52 -0.27
C PHE A 192 7.32 9.69 -1.26
N GLU A 193 8.19 8.70 -1.30
CA GLU A 193 9.34 8.65 -2.20
C GLU A 193 9.03 7.68 -3.35
N ILE A 194 9.79 7.78 -4.45
CA ILE A 194 9.75 6.76 -5.50
C ILE A 194 10.35 5.50 -4.91
N ASP A 195 9.61 4.39 -4.93
CA ASP A 195 10.12 3.12 -4.42
C ASP A 195 11.18 2.55 -5.36
N ASP A 196 12.15 1.83 -4.82
CA ASP A 196 13.21 1.17 -5.60
C ASP A 196 12.66 0.17 -6.63
N THR A 197 11.42 -0.30 -6.45
CA THR A 197 10.72 -1.19 -7.40
C THR A 197 9.96 -0.45 -8.51
N SER A 198 9.90 0.88 -8.47
CA SER A 198 9.27 1.68 -9.52
C SER A 198 10.00 1.51 -10.86
N PRO A 199 9.29 1.41 -12.01
CA PRO A 199 9.94 1.29 -13.31
C PRO A 199 10.99 2.36 -13.59
N SER A 200 10.76 3.61 -13.18
CA SER A 200 11.69 4.73 -13.36
C SER A 200 13.06 4.52 -12.70
N MET A 201 13.17 3.60 -11.73
CA MET A 201 14.43 3.26 -11.06
C MET A 201 15.27 2.22 -11.83
N SER A 202 14.71 1.56 -12.85
CA SER A 202 15.33 0.40 -13.51
C SER A 202 16.27 0.72 -14.69
N GLY A 203 16.52 2.00 -15.00
CA GLY A 203 17.61 2.46 -15.90
C GLY A 203 17.45 2.17 -17.40
N CYS A 204 16.49 1.37 -17.84
CA CYS A 204 16.17 1.13 -19.26
C CYS A 204 14.65 1.22 -19.48
N CYS A 205 14.21 2.20 -20.28
CA CYS A 205 12.82 2.43 -20.70
C CYS A 205 11.78 2.66 -19.58
N GLY A 206 12.19 2.68 -18.30
CA GLY A 206 11.29 2.86 -17.16
C GLY A 206 10.62 4.22 -17.07
N ASP A 207 11.15 5.23 -17.76
CA ASP A 207 10.58 6.58 -17.80
C ASP A 207 9.33 6.66 -18.69
N ASP A 208 9.13 5.69 -19.58
CA ASP A 208 8.00 5.63 -20.51
C ASP A 208 6.72 5.07 -19.86
N CYS A 209 6.82 4.42 -18.70
CA CYS A 209 5.65 3.93 -17.97
C CYS A 209 4.75 5.10 -17.57
N SER A 210 3.43 4.90 -17.55
CA SER A 210 2.47 5.98 -17.23
C SER A 210 2.30 6.22 -15.72
N TYR A 211 2.92 5.38 -14.89
CA TYR A 211 2.78 5.37 -13.43
C TYR A 211 4.14 5.35 -12.71
N GLU A 212 4.10 5.59 -11.41
CA GLU A 212 5.20 5.33 -10.49
C GLU A 212 4.70 4.53 -9.28
N ILE A 213 5.58 3.67 -8.76
CA ILE A 213 5.38 3.03 -7.46
C ILE A 213 6.00 3.93 -6.41
N LEU A 214 5.20 4.34 -5.44
CA LEU A 214 5.63 5.18 -4.34
C LEU A 214 5.59 4.40 -3.04
N SER A 215 6.49 4.73 -2.12
CA SER A 215 6.43 4.18 -0.78
C SER A 215 6.85 5.18 0.28
N ARG A 216 6.45 4.87 1.51
CA ARG A 216 6.93 5.54 2.71
C ARG A 216 7.26 4.49 3.76
N ARG A 217 8.53 4.47 4.17
CA ARG A 217 9.04 3.51 5.17
C ARG A 217 8.45 3.82 6.54
N THR A 218 8.21 2.76 7.29
CA THR A 218 7.95 2.83 8.73
C THR A 218 9.27 2.79 9.48
N LYS A 219 9.23 2.95 10.82
CA LYS A 219 10.42 2.76 11.67
C LYS A 219 11.08 1.39 11.50
N PHE A 220 10.36 0.38 11.03
CA PHE A 220 10.89 -0.96 10.77
C PHE A 220 11.61 -1.04 9.43
N GLY A 221 11.16 -0.29 8.41
CA GLY A 221 11.82 -0.22 7.10
C GLY A 221 13.08 0.64 7.07
N GLU A 222 13.23 1.58 8.01
CA GLU A 222 14.43 2.43 8.17
C GLU A 222 15.61 1.65 8.77
N SER A 223 15.33 0.73 9.69
CA SER A 223 16.34 0.01 10.48
C SER A 223 17.27 -0.93 9.68
N GLN A 224 16.93 -1.29 8.44
CA GLN A 224 17.72 -2.23 7.61
C GLN A 224 18.68 -1.55 6.62
N HIS A 225 18.50 -0.26 6.31
CA HIS A 225 19.40 0.46 5.40
C HIS A 225 20.78 0.76 6.02
N ALA A 226 20.90 0.69 7.35
CA ALA A 226 22.18 0.84 8.04
C ALA A 226 23.17 -0.31 7.76
N HIS A 227 22.72 -1.45 7.22
CA HIS A 227 23.56 -2.65 7.01
C HIS A 227 23.75 -3.09 5.55
N LEU A 228 23.12 -2.43 4.56
CA LEU A 228 23.18 -2.83 3.14
C LEU A 228 23.90 -1.84 2.23
N GLY A 229 24.75 -0.98 2.78
CA GLY A 229 25.76 -0.23 2.02
C GLY A 229 26.91 -1.12 1.53
N SER A 230 26.62 -2.14 0.71
CA SER A 230 27.63 -2.93 -0.01
C SER A 230 27.16 -3.23 -1.42
N HIS A 231 27.54 -2.33 -2.33
CA HIS A 231 27.69 -2.49 -3.79
C HIS A 231 27.02 -3.71 -4.45
N CYS A 232 25.89 -3.47 -5.14
CA CYS A 232 25.61 -4.18 -6.39
C CYS A 232 26.48 -3.55 -7.49
N GLY A 233 27.73 -3.99 -7.58
CA GLY A 233 28.61 -3.66 -8.70
C GLY A 233 28.06 -4.26 -9.99
N GLY A 234 27.89 -3.42 -11.00
CA GLY A 234 27.54 -3.83 -12.35
C GLY A 234 28.60 -4.78 -12.92
N CYS A 235 28.14 -5.87 -13.53
CA CYS A 235 28.94 -6.65 -14.45
C CYS A 235 28.29 -6.54 -15.84
N CYS A 236 28.77 -5.58 -16.63
CA CYS A 236 28.76 -5.70 -18.09
C CYS A 236 30.16 -6.19 -18.49
N HIS A 237 30.23 -7.36 -19.11
CA HIS A 237 31.28 -7.70 -20.07
C HIS A 237 30.69 -7.50 -21.47
#